data_AF-A0A1D2NBH2-F1
#
_entry.id   AF-A0A1D2NBH2-F1
#
_cell.length_a   1.000
_cell.length_b   1.000
_cell.length_c   1.000
_cell.angle_alpha   90.00
_cell.angle_beta   90.00
_cell.angle_gamma   90.00
#
_symmetry.space_group_name_H-M   'P 1'
#
loop_
_entity.id
_entity.type
_entity.pdbx_description
1 polymer ?
#
loop_
_entity_poly.entity_id
_entity_poly.type
_entity_poly.pdbx_seq_one_letter_code
_entity_poly.pdbx_strand_id
1 'polypeptide(L)' 'MCKHRKERYRFKFIVSELRSGPNVEYQTAVLAFINCLILATPDLHERIRIRSEFIGLKLLQVLNDLRYDDCDGAK' A
#
# COMPACT_ATOMS: atom_id res chain seq x y z
N MET A 1 24.86 14.43 4.78
CA MET A 1 23.92 13.31 5.04
C MET A 1 22.63 13.86 5.60
N CYS A 2 21.64 14.14 4.76
CA CYS A 2 20.37 14.73 5.19
C CYS A 2 19.51 13.65 5.88
N LYS A 3 19.30 13.78 7.20
CA LYS A 3 18.36 12.97 7.98
C LYS A 3 16.94 13.21 7.43
N HIS A 4 16.49 12.35 6.52
CA HIS A 4 15.10 12.34 6.10
C HIS A 4 14.27 12.00 7.33
N ARG A 5 13.43 12.94 7.76
CA ARG A 5 12.55 12.77 8.91
C ARG A 5 11.72 11.53 8.64
N LYS A 6 11.87 10.51 9.48
CA LYS A 6 11.02 9.33 9.51
C LYS A 6 9.62 9.77 9.92
N GLU A 7 8.88 10.33 8.99
CA GLU A 7 7.46 10.59 9.16
C GLU A 7 6.80 9.22 9.26
N ARG A 8 6.49 8.82 10.49
CA ARG A 8 5.82 7.56 10.88
C ARG A 8 4.44 7.34 10.21
N TYR A 9 4.07 8.20 9.26
CA TYR A 9 2.76 8.29 8.64
C TYR A 9 2.81 8.43 7.11
N ARG A 10 3.99 8.48 6.47
CA ARG A 10 4.11 8.79 5.04
C ARG A 10 3.39 7.76 4.15
N PHE A 11 3.46 6.49 4.52
CA PHE A 11 2.74 5.41 3.84
C PHE A 11 1.36 5.12 4.43
N LYS A 12 1.07 5.60 5.65
CA LYS A 12 -0.23 5.40 6.30
C LYS A 12 -1.37 6.03 5.50
N PHE A 13 -1.11 7.21 4.92
CA PHE A 13 -2.07 7.89 4.07
C PHE A 13 -2.46 7.02 2.86
N ILE A 14 -1.48 6.51 2.11
CA ILE A 14 -1.73 5.69 0.92
C ILE A 14 -2.48 4.39 1.26
N VAL A 15 -2.16 3.75 2.39
CA VAL A 15 -2.90 2.56 2.87
C VAL A 15 -4.34 2.91 3.27
N SER A 16 -4.58 4.11 3.80
CA SER A 16 -5.92 4.62 4.08
C SER A 16 -6.72 4.86 2.80
N GLU A 17 -6.10 5.45 1.79
CA GLU A 17 -6.72 5.68 0.47
C GLU A 17 -7.10 4.35 -0.19
N LEU A 18 -6.24 3.33 -0.08
CA LEU A 18 -6.55 1.99 -0.58
C LEU A 18 -7.80 1.40 0.11
N ARG A 19 -7.93 1.61 1.43
CA ARG A 19 -9.05 1.09 2.21
C ARG A 19 -10.36 1.84 1.98
N SER A 20 -10.30 3.17 1.83
CA SER A 20 -11.47 4.05 1.70
C SER A 20 -11.77 4.46 0.25
N GLY A 21 -11.11 3.83 -0.72
CA GLY A 21 -11.23 4.18 -2.13
C GLY A 21 -12.68 4.09 -2.63
N PRO A 22 -13.14 5.04 -3.46
CA PRO A 22 -14.53 5.12 -3.87
C PRO A 22 -14.95 4.04 -4.88
N ASN A 23 -13.98 3.46 -5.62
CA ASN A 23 -14.23 2.42 -6.60
C ASN A 23 -13.00 1.51 -6.78
N VAL A 24 -13.23 0.35 -7.40
CA VAL A 24 -12.20 -0.68 -7.64
C VAL A 24 -11.07 -0.16 -8.54
N GLU A 25 -11.39 0.69 -9.52
CA GLU A 25 -10.40 1.29 -10.42
C GLU A 25 -9.39 2.17 -9.66
N TYR A 26 -9.89 3.00 -8.73
CA TYR A 26 -9.05 3.83 -7.87
C TYR A 26 -8.21 2.97 -6.93
N GLN A 27 -8.79 1.96 -6.29
CA GLN A 27 -8.06 1.05 -5.41
C GLN A 27 -6.96 0.29 -6.17
N THR A 28 -7.26 -0.14 -7.40
CA THR A 28 -6.29 -0.78 -8.30
C THR A 28 -5.15 0.16 -8.65
N ALA A 29 -5.43 1.43 -8.97
CA ALA A 29 -4.41 2.44 -9.23
C ALA A 29 -3.53 2.72 -8.00
N VAL A 30 -4.12 2.83 -6.81
CA VAL A 30 -3.38 3.02 -5.55
C VAL A 30 -2.52 1.80 -5.24
N LEU A 31 -3.02 0.58 -5.45
CA LEU A 31 -2.26 -0.64 -5.27
C LEU A 31 -1.09 -0.74 -6.27
N ALA A 32 -1.32 -0.39 -7.53
CA ALA A 32 -0.28 -0.30 -8.54
C ALA A 32 0.79 0.72 -8.13
N PHE A 33 0.38 1.88 -7.59
CA PHE A 33 1.29 2.89 -7.08
C PHE A 33 2.14 2.37 -5.89
N ILE A 34 1.55 1.66 -4.94
CA ILE A 34 2.29 1.00 -3.84
C ILE A 34 3.33 0.02 -4.42
N ASN A 35 2.91 -0.81 -5.39
CA ASN A 35 3.81 -1.75 -6.05
C ASN A 35 4.96 -1.03 -6.77
N CYS A 36 4.68 0.09 -7.44
CA CYS A 36 5.71 0.94 -8.04
C CYS A 36 6.70 1.49 -7.00
N LEU A 37 6.23 1.97 -5.84
CA LEU A 37 7.12 2.48 -4.78
C LEU A 37 8.09 1.41 -4.26
N ILE A 38 7.59 0.19 -4.07
CA ILE A 38 8.42 -0.94 -3.62
C ILE A 38 9.42 -1.34 -4.71
N LEU A 39 8.98 -1.48 -5.95
CA LEU A 39 9.82 -1.94 -7.07
C LEU A 39 10.83 -0.90 -7.55
N ALA A 40 10.50 0.39 -7.47
CA ALA A 40 11.38 1.49 -7.85
C ALA A 40 12.56 1.67 -6.90
N THR A 41 12.57 1.00 -5.74
CA THR A 41 13.69 1.02 -4.80
C THR A 41 14.78 0.05 -5.27
N PRO A 42 15.96 0.53 -5.71
CA PRO A 42 17.00 -0.35 -6.28
C PRO A 42 17.75 -1.14 -5.22
N ASP A 43 17.89 -0.58 -4.00
CA ASP A 43 18.55 -1.25 -2.89
C ASP A 43 17.62 -2.30 -2.24
N LEU A 44 18.12 -3.53 -2.10
CA LEU A 44 17.34 -4.65 -1.57
C LEU A 44 16.97 -4.43 -0.09
N HIS A 45 17.89 -3.89 0.71
CA HIS A 45 17.64 -3.67 2.13
C HIS A 45 16.56 -2.62 2.34
N GLU A 46 16.60 -1.52 1.57
CA GLU A 46 15.59 -0.47 1.63
C GLU A 46 14.24 -0.96 1.07
N ARG A 47 14.24 -1.77 0.01
CA ARG A 47 13.01 -2.42 -0.50
C ARG A 47 12.36 -3.31 0.57
N ILE A 48 13.16 -4.13 1.26
CA ILE A 48 12.68 -4.96 2.36
C ILE A 48 12.13 -4.08 3.47
N ARG A 49 12.84 -3.00 3.83
CA ARG A 49 12.44 -2.03 4.86
C ARG A 49 11.07 -1.40 4.55
N ILE A 50 10.88 -0.93 3.31
CA ILE A 50 9.62 -0.33 2.84
C ILE A 50 8.49 -1.37 2.88
N ARG A 51 8.72 -2.57 2.36
CA ARG A 51 7.72 -3.65 2.40
C ARG A 51 7.34 -4.02 3.83
N SER A 52 8.30 -4.11 4.75
CA SER A 52 8.05 -4.33 6.17
C SER A 52 7.26 -3.21 6.83
N GLU A 53 7.46 -1.96 6.39
CA GLU A 53 6.66 -0.82 6.86
C GLU A 53 5.20 -0.94 6.40
N PHE A 54 4.94 -1.32 5.15
CA PHE A 54 3.59 -1.61 4.64
C PHE A 54 2.92 -2.78 5.37
N ILE A 55 3.67 -3.84 5.71
CA ILE A 55 3.16 -4.94 6.55
C ILE A 55 2.74 -4.41 7.93
N GLY A 56 3.55 -3.54 8.55
CA GLY A 56 3.22 -2.89 9.82
C GLY A 56 1.98 -1.99 9.76
N LEU A 57 1.66 -1.45 8.58
CA LEU A 57 0.43 -0.69 8.31
C LEU A 57 -0.78 -1.58 7.98
N LYS A 58 -0.65 -2.90 8.12
CA LYS A 58 -1.72 -3.89 7.86
C LYS A 58 -2.19 -3.90 6.40
N LEU A 59 -1.32 -3.56 5.45
CA LEU A 59 -1.64 -3.63 4.01
C LEU A 59 -2.17 -5.02 3.61
N LEU A 60 -1.63 -6.09 4.20
CA LEU A 60 -2.08 -7.46 3.95
C LEU A 60 -3.54 -7.70 4.36
N GLN A 61 -4.02 -7.06 5.44
CA GLN A 61 -5.42 -7.18 5.86
C GLN A 61 -6.32 -6.45 4.86
N VAL A 62 -5.95 -5.22 4.48
CA VAL A 62 -6.68 -4.44 3.47
C VAL A 62 -6.78 -5.21 2.15
N LEU A 63 -5.68 -5.83 1.68
CA LEU A 63 -5.68 -6.65 0.47
C LEU A 63 -6.58 -7.89 0.58
N ASN A 64 -6.64 -8.49 1.76
CA ASN A 64 -7.50 -9.63 2.01
C ASN A 64 -8.97 -9.19 1.96
N ASP A 65 -9.31 -8.09 2.60
CA ASP A 65 -10.67 -7.52 2.59
C ASP A 65 -11.12 -7.21 1.14
N LEU A 66 -10.26 -6.55 0.35
CA LEU A 66 -10.53 -6.26 -1.07
C LEU A 66 -10.75 -7.52 -1.93
N ARG A 67 -10.10 -8.63 -1.58
CA ARG A 67 -10.29 -9.90 -2.29
C ARG A 67 -11.67 -10.51 -2.04
N TYR A 68 -12.27 -10.22 -0.88
CA TYR A 68 -13.62 -10.68 -0.55
C TYR A 68 -14.70 -9.74 -1.11
N ASP A 69 -14.43 -8.44 -1.21
CA ASP A 69 -15.38 -7.47 -1.80
C ASP A 69 -15.67 -7.76 -3.29
N ASP A 70 -14.70 -8.28 -4.05
CA ASP A 70 -14.89 -8.63 -5.46
C ASP A 70 -15.78 -9.89 -5.66
N CYS A 71 -16.04 -10.67 -4.61
CA CYS A 71 -16.99 -11.79 -4.65
C CYS A 71 -18.48 -11.36 -4.66
N ASP A 72 -18.79 -10.08 -4.45
CA ASP A 72 -20.14 -9.51 -4.63
C ASP A 72 -20.34 -8.89 -6.03
N GLY A 73 -19.48 -9.21 -7.00
CA GLY A 73 -19.66 -8.93 -8.44
C GLY A 73 -20.81 -9.69 -9.12
N ALA A 74 -21.79 -10.17 -8.36
CA ALA A 74 -23.07 -10.68 -8.83
C ALA A 74 -24.20 -9.91 -8.14
N LYS A 75 -24.29 -8.60 -8.38
CA LYS A 75 -25.52 -7.84 -8.21
C LYS A 75 -25.64 -6.70 -9.21
#